data_AF-A0A945SFU2-F1
#
_entry.id   AF-A0A945SFU2-F1
#
_cell.length_a   1.000
_cell.length_b   1.000
_cell.length_c   1.000
_cell.angle_alpha   90.00
_cell.angle_beta   90.00
_cell.angle_gamma   90.00
#
_symmetry.space_group_name_H-M   'P 1'
#
loop_
_entity.id
_entity.type
_entity.pdbx_description
1 polymer ?
#
loop_
_entity_poly.entity_id
_entity_poly.type
_entity_poly.pdbx_seq_one_letter_code
_entity_poly.pdbx_strand_id
1 'polypeptide(L)'
;MFASKEEKALAGALDQGLVDVESGLERELKFSEDIADAVARYLFSAGGKRVRPLLTLLTSQWGEGINERVIRAAQVIELTHL
;
A
#
# COMPACT_ATOMS: atom_id res chain seq x y z
N MET A 1 -20.54 -14.80 11.44
CA MET A 1 -19.33 -14.80 12.29
C MET A 1 -19.11 -13.37 12.74
N PHE A 2 -19.13 -13.08 14.04
CA PHE A 2 -18.84 -11.74 14.53
C PHE A 2 -17.34 -11.62 14.79
N ALA A 3 -16.64 -10.82 13.97
CA ALA A 3 -15.25 -10.49 14.20
C ALA A 3 -15.10 -9.70 15.51
N SER A 4 -14.03 -9.96 16.25
CA SER A 4 -13.71 -9.28 17.51
C SER A 4 -13.49 -7.77 17.28
N LYS A 5 -13.51 -6.99 18.36
CA LYS A 5 -13.26 -5.55 18.28
C LYS A 5 -11.84 -5.26 17.76
N GLU A 6 -10.89 -6.10 18.15
CA GLU A 6 -9.48 -6.05 17.76
C GLU A 6 -9.32 -6.35 16.27
N GLU A 7 -10.00 -7.39 15.76
CA GLU A 7 -9.98 -7.73 14.33
C GLU A 7 -10.53 -6.59 13.46
N LYS A 8 -11.62 -5.93 13.91
CA LYS A 8 -12.18 -4.76 13.22
C LYS A 8 -11.25 -3.55 13.25
N ALA A 9 -10.59 -3.31 14.39
CA ALA A 9 -9.63 -2.22 14.52
C ALA A 9 -8.41 -2.44 13.60
N LEU A 10 -7.91 -3.68 13.54
CA LEU A 10 -6.83 -4.05 12.64
C LEU A 10 -7.24 -3.87 11.17
N ALA A 11 -8.42 -4.36 10.78
CA ALA A 11 -8.93 -4.16 9.42
C ALA A 11 -8.99 -2.68 9.04
N GLY A 12 -9.54 -1.83 9.91
CA GLY A 12 -9.58 -0.38 9.67
C GLY A 12 -8.19 0.26 9.56
N ALA A 13 -7.22 -0.19 10.38
CA ALA A 13 -5.85 0.29 10.29
C ALA A 13 -5.15 -0.14 8.99
N LEU A 14 -5.42 -1.36 8.50
CA LEU A 14 -4.91 -1.85 7.23
C LEU A 14 -5.51 -1.09 6.05
N ASP A 15 -6.83 -0.84 6.08
CA ASP A 15 -7.52 -0.06 5.05
C ASP A 15 -6.95 1.36 4.96
N GLN A 16 -6.77 2.03 6.10
CA GLN A 16 -6.15 3.36 6.12
C GLN A 16 -4.70 3.33 5.64
N GLY A 17 -3.91 2.33 6.06
CA GLY A 17 -2.53 2.17 5.59
C GLY A 17 -2.44 1.94 4.08
N LEU A 18 -3.39 1.23 3.48
CA LEU A 18 -3.47 1.06 2.03
C LEU A 18 -3.75 2.39 1.32
N VAL A 19 -4.66 3.22 1.84
CA VAL A 19 -4.92 4.57 1.32
C VAL A 19 -3.66 5.43 1.35
N ASP A 20 -2.88 5.36 2.43
CA ASP A 20 -1.65 6.13 2.58
C ASP A 20 -0.55 5.64 1.62
N VAL A 21 -0.47 4.33 1.37
CA VAL A 21 0.42 3.74 0.37
C VAL A 21 0.02 4.22 -1.03
N GLU A 22 -1.24 4.11 -1.42
CA GLU A 22 -1.73 4.53 -2.75
C GLU A 22 -1.49 6.02 -2.99
N SER A 23 -1.79 6.85 -1.99
CA SER A 23 -1.54 8.30 -2.07
C SER A 23 -0.06 8.61 -2.28
N GLY A 24 0.85 7.81 -1.72
CA GLY A 24 2.28 7.96 -1.98
C GLY A 24 2.71 7.46 -3.35
N LEU A 25 2.22 6.31 -3.77
CA LEU A 25 2.49 5.77 -5.11
C LEU A 25 2.06 6.75 -6.21
N GLU A 26 0.88 7.37 -6.07
CA GLU A 26 0.42 8.40 -7.00
C GLU A 26 1.37 9.60 -7.07
N ARG A 27 1.94 10.03 -5.94
CA ARG A 27 2.93 11.13 -5.91
C ARG A 27 4.22 10.72 -6.61
N GLU A 28 4.77 9.55 -6.29
CA GLU A 28 6.04 9.07 -6.86
C GLU A 28 5.93 8.81 -8.38
N LEU A 29 4.80 8.27 -8.83
CA LEU A 29 4.53 8.04 -10.26
C LEU A 29 4.35 9.36 -11.02
N LYS A 30 3.79 10.41 -10.40
CA LYS A 30 3.71 11.76 -10.98
C LYS A 30 5.09 12.39 -11.18
N PHE A 31 6.04 12.15 -10.27
CA PHE A 31 7.43 12.63 -10.44
C PHE A 31 8.21 11.83 -11.49
N SER A 32 7.89 10.55 -11.66
CA SER A 32 8.49 9.71 -12.70
C SER A 32 7.85 9.92 -14.08
N GLU A 33 6.98 10.92 -14.29
CA GLU A 33 6.23 11.11 -15.55
C GLU A 33 7.09 11.27 -16.80
N ASP A 34 8.34 11.73 -16.67
CA ASP A 34 9.29 11.80 -17.78
C ASP A 34 9.93 10.44 -18.15
N ILE A 35 9.79 9.41 -17.29
CA ILE A 35 10.47 8.10 -17.41
C ILE A 35 9.48 6.92 -17.40
N ALA A 36 8.32 7.04 -16.75
CA ALA A 36 7.36 5.96 -16.52
C ALA A 36 6.35 5.81 -17.68
N ASP A 37 6.35 4.63 -18.29
CA ASP A 37 5.58 4.27 -19.47
C ASP A 37 4.06 4.30 -19.24
N ALA A 38 3.29 4.63 -20.28
CA ALA A 38 1.83 4.78 -20.21
C ALA A 38 1.11 3.49 -19.73
N VAL A 39 1.74 2.33 -19.93
CA VAL A 39 1.26 1.01 -19.47
C VAL A 39 1.27 0.90 -17.94
N ALA A 40 2.30 1.42 -17.27
CA ALA A 40 2.39 1.39 -15.80
C ALA A 40 1.26 2.21 -15.16
N ARG A 41 0.90 3.34 -15.78
CA ARG A 41 -0.25 4.16 -15.36
C ARG A 41 -1.57 3.40 -15.51
N TYR A 42 -1.77 2.74 -16.66
CA TYR A 42 -2.99 1.96 -16.91
C TYR A 42 -3.14 0.83 -15.88
N LEU A 43 -2.08 0.07 -15.60
CA LEU A 43 -2.09 -1.00 -14.60
C LEU A 43 -2.30 -0.48 -13.16
N PHE A 44 -1.72 0.67 -12.81
CA PHE A 44 -1.96 1.31 -11.52
C PHE A 44 -3.44 1.71 -11.36
N SER A 45 -4.01 2.35 -12.40
CA SER A 45 -5.40 2.82 -12.44
C SER A 45 -6.42 1.69 -12.51
N ALA A 46 -6.02 0.50 -13.00
CA ALA A 46 -6.88 -0.68 -13.10
C ALA A 46 -7.16 -1.37 -11.76
N GLY A 47 -6.60 -0.88 -10.65
CA GLY A 47 -6.87 -1.41 -9.32
C GLY A 47 -6.33 -2.83 -9.13
N GLY A 48 -5.02 -2.96 -8.93
CA GLY A 48 -4.44 -4.22 -8.49
C GLY A 48 -4.99 -4.61 -7.11
N LYS A 49 -5.03 -5.91 -6.79
CA LYS A 49 -5.53 -6.43 -5.49
C LYS A 49 -4.70 -5.99 -4.26
N ARG A 50 -3.73 -5.08 -4.45
CA ARG A 50 -2.76 -4.53 -3.48
C ARG A 50 -2.23 -5.57 -2.47
N VAL A 51 -2.07 -6.81 -2.91
CA VAL A 51 -1.73 -7.95 -2.04
C VAL A 51 -0.39 -7.74 -1.37
N ARG A 52 0.58 -7.16 -2.09
CA ARG A 52 1.93 -6.92 -1.57
C ARG A 52 1.93 -5.81 -0.50
N PRO A 53 1.41 -4.59 -0.76
CA PRO A 53 1.22 -3.58 0.29
C PRO A 53 0.48 -4.11 1.51
N LEU A 54 -0.64 -4.82 1.30
CA LEU A 54 -1.44 -5.38 2.40
C LEU A 54 -0.63 -6.36 3.26
N LEU A 55 0.15 -7.25 2.64
CA LEU A 55 1.02 -8.18 3.37
C LEU A 55 2.12 -7.45 4.14
N THR A 56 2.71 -6.40 3.59
CA THR A 56 3.71 -5.58 4.29
C THR A 56 3.10 -4.90 5.51
N LEU A 57 1.91 -4.31 5.38
CA LEU A 57 1.21 -3.67 6.50
C LEU A 57 0.78 -4.69 7.57
N LEU A 58 0.30 -5.86 7.15
CA LEU A 58 -0.12 -6.93 8.07
C LEU A 58 1.07 -7.52 8.85
N THR A 59 2.19 -7.78 8.17
CA THR A 59 3.39 -8.32 8.82
C THR A 59 4.04 -7.32 9.78
N SER A 60 3.89 -6.02 9.55
CA SER A 60 4.37 -4.98 10.48
C SER A 60 3.74 -5.03 11.87
N GLN A 61 2.58 -5.69 12.01
CA GLN A 61 1.89 -5.85 13.30
C GLN A 61 2.68 -6.70 14.29
N TRP A 62 3.64 -7.50 13.83
CA TRP A 62 4.58 -8.22 14.70
C TRP A 62 5.76 -7.36 15.19
N GLY A 63 5.84 -6.10 14.74
CA GLY A 63 6.79 -5.10 15.21
C GLY A 63 6.08 -3.89 15.84
N GLU A 64 6.47 -2.69 15.44
CA GLU A 64 5.90 -1.43 15.93
C GLU A 64 4.60 -1.03 15.20
N GLY A 65 4.03 -1.92 14.38
CA GLY A 65 2.82 -1.66 13.61
C GLY A 65 3.05 -0.77 12.38
N ILE A 66 1.96 -0.22 11.86
CA ILE A 66 1.97 0.64 10.69
C ILE A 66 2.53 2.01 11.09
N ASN A 67 3.65 2.38 10.49
CA ASN A 67 4.29 3.68 10.66
C ASN A 67 4.84 4.18 9.30
N GLU A 68 5.35 5.41 9.27
CA GLU A 68 5.85 6.04 8.04
C GLU A 68 6.91 5.21 7.30
N ARG A 69 7.76 4.48 8.03
CA ARG A 69 8.80 3.63 7.41
C ARG A 69 8.18 2.41 6.74
N VAL A 70 7.18 1.80 7.37
CA VAL A 70 6.42 0.66 6.82
C VAL A 70 5.63 1.08 5.58
N ILE A 71 4.98 2.24 5.63
CA ILE A 71 4.26 2.81 4.49
C ILE A 71 5.22 3.02 3.31
N ARG A 72 6.39 3.63 3.55
CA ARG A 72 7.42 3.80 2.51
C ARG A 72 7.92 2.47 1.97
N ALA A 73 8.16 1.47 2.83
CA ALA A 73 8.58 0.15 2.40
C ALA A 73 7.53 -0.54 1.51
N ALA A 74 6.24 -0.43 1.87
CA ALA A 74 5.14 -0.95 1.06
C ALA A 74 5.06 -0.26 -0.32
N GLN A 75 5.30 1.06 -0.37
CA GLN A 75 5.39 1.79 -1.64
C GLN A 75 6.56 1.29 -2.49
N VAL A 76 7.76 1.13 -1.93
CA VAL A 76 8.94 0.63 -2.65
C VAL A 76 8.72 -0.79 -3.19
N ILE A 77 8.10 -1.67 -2.39
CA ILE A 77 7.78 -3.04 -2.81
C ILE A 77 6.83 -3.03 -4.00
N GLU A 78 5.77 -2.22 -3.96
CA GLU A 78 4.83 -2.15 -5.07
C GLU A 78 5.44 -1.49 -6.31
N LEU A 79 6.23 -0.42 -6.16
CA LEU A 79 6.97 0.20 -7.28
C LEU A 79 7.95 -0.76 -7.95
N THR A 80 8.59 -1.66 -7.20
CA THR A 80 9.49 -2.69 -7.76
C THR A 80 8.72 -3.78 -8.52
N HIS A 81 7.44 -3.96 -8.20
CA HIS A 81 6.58 -4.94 -8.85
C HIS A 81 5.94 -4.42 -10.14
N LEU A 82 5.60 -3.14 -10.17
CA LEU A 82 5.07 -2.43 -11.34
C LEU A 82 6.11 -2.34 -12.46
#